data_AF-A0A954N0J5-F1
#
_entry.id   AF-A0A954N0J5-F1
#
_cell.length_a   1.000
_cell.length_b   1.000
_cell.length_c   1.000
_cell.angle_alpha   90.00
_cell.angle_beta   90.00
_cell.angle_gamma   90.00
#
_symmetry.space_group_name_H-M   'P 1'
#
loop_
_entity.id
_entity.type
_entity.pdbx_description
1 polymer ?
#
loop_
_entity_poly.entity_id
_entity_poly.type
_entity_poly.pdbx_seq_one_letter_code
_entity_poly.pdbx_strand_id
1 'polypeptide(L)'
;WETDRDEDERQHEVCVTAFEIGKDEVTVGEFKRFVEATNHRTDAERNVGGHEGCFAWSAIDVKGAWRAGIDWRKPGFTQRDNYPVVCVSWNDAMAYTVWLNRETGQSYRLPTEAEWEYAARAGTTTARYWGQDPDQACSYANVADQTKGPEGLGWTEKHECNDGYWYPAPVGRFRANNWQLNDMLGNVWEWTCSLYDKDYGGAEKKCIKKN
;
A
#
# COMPACT_ATOMS: atom_id res chain seq x y z
N TRP A 1 -20.79 5.65 12.94
CA TRP A 1 -21.35 4.47 12.25
C TRP A 1 -21.36 4.77 10.77
N GLU A 2 -20.60 4.01 10.00
CA GLU A 2 -20.60 4.08 8.53
C GLU A 2 -21.93 3.53 8.01
N THR A 3 -22.60 4.29 7.15
CA THR A 3 -23.79 3.82 6.41
C THR A 3 -23.33 3.18 5.11
N ASP A 4 -24.15 2.29 4.55
CA ASP A 4 -23.96 1.74 3.19
C ASP A 4 -22.74 0.80 3.03
N ARG A 5 -22.62 -0.15 3.96
CA ARG A 5 -21.61 -1.21 3.91
C ARG A 5 -21.95 -2.31 2.92
N ASP A 6 -20.92 -2.84 2.24
CA ASP A 6 -21.06 -4.03 1.41
C ASP A 6 -21.26 -5.30 2.27
N GLU A 7 -21.77 -6.39 1.67
CA GLU A 7 -22.10 -7.63 2.40
C GLU A 7 -20.88 -8.27 3.09
N ASP A 8 -19.68 -8.01 2.58
CA ASP A 8 -18.39 -8.46 3.11
C ASP A 8 -17.73 -7.47 4.09
N GLU A 9 -18.29 -6.28 4.30
CA GLU A 9 -17.78 -5.28 5.24
C GLU A 9 -18.30 -5.50 6.67
N ARG A 10 -18.01 -6.68 7.22
CA ARG A 10 -18.48 -7.09 8.55
C ARG A 10 -17.77 -6.33 9.67
N GLN A 11 -18.55 -5.64 10.50
CA GLN A 11 -18.03 -5.02 11.73
C GLN A 11 -17.82 -6.06 12.84
N HIS A 12 -16.67 -5.98 13.53
CA HIS A 12 -16.40 -6.70 14.76
C HIS A 12 -15.39 -5.92 15.62
N GLU A 13 -15.36 -6.20 16.92
CA GLU A 13 -14.40 -5.57 17.82
C GLU A 13 -13.04 -6.28 17.79
N VAL A 14 -11.96 -5.50 17.86
CA VAL A 14 -10.59 -5.98 17.94
C VAL A 14 -9.82 -5.17 18.99
N CYS A 15 -9.07 -5.87 19.84
CA CYS A 15 -8.11 -5.23 20.75
C CYS A 15 -6.73 -5.24 20.11
N VAL A 16 -6.15 -4.07 19.89
CA VAL A 16 -4.79 -3.90 19.38
C VAL A 16 -3.90 -3.40 20.51
N THR A 17 -2.80 -4.11 20.79
CA THR A 17 -1.80 -3.66 21.77
C THR A 17 -0.93 -2.56 21.19
N ALA A 18 -0.34 -1.71 22.03
CA ALA A 18 0.55 -0.63 21.57
C ALA A 18 1.69 -1.16 20.69
N PHE A 19 1.98 -0.43 19.61
CA PHE A 19 2.99 -0.76 18.61
C PHE A 19 3.47 0.54 17.91
N GLU A 20 4.51 0.40 17.09
CA GLU A 20 4.99 1.44 16.18
C GLU A 20 4.79 0.97 14.74
N ILE A 21 4.52 1.91 13.84
CA ILE A 21 4.35 1.65 12.41
C ILE A 21 5.14 2.69 11.61
N GLY A 22 5.56 2.32 10.40
CA GLY A 22 6.19 3.26 9.47
C GLY A 22 5.28 4.47 9.25
N LYS A 23 5.86 5.67 9.31
CA LYS A 23 5.13 6.93 9.10
C LYS A 23 4.68 7.11 7.65
N ASP A 24 5.48 6.56 6.74
CA ASP A 24 5.37 6.64 5.30
C ASP A 24 5.53 5.23 4.74
N GLU A 25 5.05 5.01 3.52
CA GLU A 25 5.36 3.82 2.73
C GLU A 25 6.88 3.67 2.55
N VAL A 26 7.40 2.43 2.46
CA VAL A 26 8.82 2.22 2.18
C VAL A 26 9.17 2.83 0.83
N THR A 27 10.16 3.71 0.83
CA THR A 27 10.54 4.45 -0.36
C THR A 27 11.44 3.66 -1.30
N VAL A 28 11.51 4.06 -2.57
CA VAL A 28 12.48 3.54 -3.55
C VAL A 28 13.92 3.67 -3.03
N GLY A 29 14.25 4.78 -2.38
CA GLY A 29 15.59 5.02 -1.83
C GLY A 29 15.92 4.10 -0.66
N GLU A 30 14.95 3.79 0.20
CA GLU A 30 15.08 2.80 1.27
C GLU A 30 15.24 1.38 0.73
N PHE A 31 14.36 0.98 -0.17
CA PHE A 31 14.41 -0.34 -0.78
C PHE A 31 15.68 -0.56 -1.60
N LYS A 32 16.20 0.49 -2.23
CA LYS A 32 17.49 0.47 -2.93
C LYS A 32 18.64 0.12 -1.99
N ARG A 33 18.69 0.68 -0.77
CA ARG A 33 19.71 0.32 0.23
C ARG A 33 19.66 -1.16 0.60
N PHE A 34 18.45 -1.70 0.77
CA PHE A 34 18.25 -3.13 0.99
C PHE A 34 18.82 -3.97 -0.15
N VAL A 35 18.47 -3.64 -1.40
CA VAL A 35 18.93 -4.40 -2.56
C VAL A 35 20.45 -4.30 -2.73
N GLU A 36 21.04 -3.13 -2.53
CA GLU A 36 22.49 -2.93 -2.61
C GLU A 36 23.25 -3.69 -1.52
N ALA A 37 22.72 -3.75 -0.30
CA ALA A 37 23.34 -4.46 0.81
C ALA A 37 23.27 -5.99 0.68
N THR A 38 22.25 -6.51 -0.01
CA THR A 38 21.93 -7.95 0.00
C THR A 38 22.05 -8.63 -1.37
N ASN A 39 22.20 -7.85 -2.45
CA ASN A 39 22.01 -8.31 -3.83
C ASN A 39 20.64 -8.97 -4.06
N HIS A 40 19.62 -8.57 -3.28
CA HIS A 40 18.27 -9.12 -3.40
C HIS A 40 17.72 -8.91 -4.81
N ARG A 41 17.13 -9.97 -5.37
CA ARG A 41 16.35 -9.90 -6.61
C ARG A 41 14.90 -10.14 -6.25
N THR A 42 14.03 -9.20 -6.60
CA THR A 42 12.60 -9.26 -6.32
C THR A 42 11.93 -10.46 -6.97
N ASP A 43 10.75 -10.85 -6.48
CA ASP A 43 9.95 -11.89 -7.12
C ASP A 43 9.60 -11.52 -8.57
N ALA A 44 9.34 -10.23 -8.83
CA ALA A 44 9.10 -9.70 -10.18
C ALA A 44 10.33 -9.88 -11.10
N GLU A 45 11.53 -9.60 -10.62
CA GLU A 45 12.78 -9.81 -11.38
C GLU A 45 13.08 -11.31 -11.60
N ARG A 46 12.60 -12.18 -10.70
CA ARG A 46 12.81 -13.63 -10.75
C ARG A 46 11.70 -14.40 -11.45
N ASN A 47 10.61 -13.73 -11.83
CA ASN A 47 9.40 -14.33 -12.39
C ASN A 47 8.83 -15.46 -11.51
N VAL A 48 8.76 -15.23 -10.19
CA VAL A 48 8.28 -16.24 -9.23
C VAL A 48 6.81 -16.56 -9.46
N GLY A 49 6.44 -17.84 -9.34
CA GLY A 49 5.07 -18.31 -9.55
C GLY A 49 4.67 -18.45 -11.02
N GLY A 50 5.63 -18.35 -11.96
CA GLY A 50 5.33 -18.44 -13.39
C GLY A 50 4.74 -17.16 -13.98
N HIS A 51 4.83 -16.06 -13.25
CA HIS A 51 4.39 -14.74 -13.69
C HIS A 51 5.59 -13.89 -14.10
N GLU A 52 5.51 -13.24 -15.24
CA GLU A 52 6.56 -12.33 -15.69
C GLU A 52 6.30 -10.91 -15.19
N GLY A 53 7.25 -10.34 -14.44
CA GLY A 53 7.16 -8.99 -13.87
C GLY A 53 6.20 -8.85 -12.68
N CYS A 54 5.52 -7.71 -12.56
CA CYS A 54 4.61 -7.42 -11.44
C CYS A 54 3.14 -7.34 -11.87
N PHE A 55 2.26 -7.64 -10.91
CA PHE A 55 0.82 -7.41 -11.06
C PHE A 55 0.53 -5.93 -10.89
N ALA A 56 -0.09 -5.32 -11.90
CA ALA A 56 -0.42 -3.90 -11.89
C ALA A 56 -1.75 -3.62 -12.61
N TRP A 57 -2.54 -2.71 -12.04
CA TRP A 57 -3.75 -2.19 -12.65
C TRP A 57 -3.40 -1.23 -13.80
N SER A 58 -4.22 -1.21 -14.86
CA SER A 58 -4.06 -0.30 -16.00
C SER A 58 -5.38 0.35 -16.35
N ALA A 59 -5.34 1.67 -16.57
CA ALA A 59 -6.49 2.44 -17.03
C ALA A 59 -6.89 2.12 -18.46
N ILE A 60 -5.95 1.59 -19.25
CA ILE A 60 -6.19 1.18 -20.62
C ILE A 60 -6.95 -0.15 -20.64
N ASP A 61 -6.53 -1.10 -19.79
CA ASP A 61 -7.12 -2.43 -19.74
C ASP A 61 -8.34 -2.51 -18.82
N VAL A 62 -8.51 -1.49 -17.95
CA VAL A 62 -9.49 -1.39 -16.85
C VAL A 62 -9.48 -2.65 -15.96
N LYS A 63 -8.29 -3.22 -15.73
CA LYS A 63 -8.09 -4.41 -14.90
C LYS A 63 -6.66 -4.54 -14.39
N GLY A 64 -6.51 -5.31 -13.32
CA GLY A 64 -5.23 -5.83 -12.88
C GLY A 64 -4.75 -6.98 -13.78
N ALA A 65 -3.47 -6.96 -14.13
CA ALA A 65 -2.83 -8.05 -14.86
C ALA A 65 -1.34 -8.13 -14.51
N TRP A 66 -0.75 -9.31 -14.67
CA TRP A 66 0.70 -9.47 -14.68
C TRP A 66 1.29 -8.81 -15.93
N ARG A 67 2.34 -8.02 -15.75
CA ARG A 67 2.97 -7.24 -16.83
C ARG A 67 4.44 -7.63 -16.93
N ALA A 68 4.77 -8.29 -18.04
CA ALA A 68 6.13 -8.71 -18.32
C ALA A 68 7.06 -7.49 -18.46
N GLY A 69 8.29 -7.65 -17.94
CA GLY A 69 9.36 -6.65 -18.13
C GLY A 69 9.22 -5.37 -17.30
N ILE A 70 8.30 -5.33 -16.34
CA ILE A 70 8.26 -4.28 -15.31
C ILE A 70 8.59 -4.85 -13.92
N ASP A 71 9.32 -4.06 -13.15
CA ASP A 71 9.79 -4.36 -11.80
C ASP A 71 9.92 -3.05 -10.99
N TRP A 72 10.40 -3.13 -9.75
CA TRP A 72 10.54 -1.97 -8.87
C TRP A 72 11.50 -0.89 -9.37
N ARG A 73 12.45 -1.23 -10.26
CA ARG A 73 13.40 -0.27 -10.86
C ARG A 73 12.81 0.39 -12.10
N LYS A 74 11.98 -0.34 -12.84
CA LYS A 74 11.33 0.12 -14.08
C LYS A 74 9.85 -0.26 -14.06
N PRO A 75 9.01 0.42 -13.28
CA PRO A 75 7.59 0.07 -13.15
C PRO A 75 6.72 0.54 -14.34
N GLY A 76 7.32 1.15 -15.36
CA GLY A 76 6.61 1.74 -16.50
C GLY A 76 6.27 3.22 -16.36
N PHE A 77 6.71 3.86 -15.27
CA PHE A 77 6.62 5.30 -15.04
C PHE A 77 7.83 5.78 -14.26
N THR A 78 8.00 7.11 -14.15
CA THR A 78 9.13 7.70 -13.43
C THR A 78 8.90 7.63 -11.93
N GLN A 79 9.88 7.11 -11.20
CA GLN A 79 9.94 7.17 -9.74
C GLN A 79 11.30 7.73 -9.30
N ARG A 80 11.31 8.42 -8.15
CA ARG A 80 12.52 8.93 -7.50
C ARG A 80 12.66 8.31 -6.11
N ASP A 81 13.80 8.54 -5.47
CA ASP A 81 14.11 7.93 -4.17
C ASP A 81 13.07 8.19 -3.07
N ASN A 82 12.27 9.27 -3.15
CA ASN A 82 11.23 9.62 -2.19
C ASN A 82 9.80 9.19 -2.59
N TYR A 83 9.67 8.31 -3.59
CA TYR A 83 8.40 7.69 -3.98
C TYR A 83 8.27 6.33 -3.30
N PRO A 84 7.05 5.80 -3.10
CA PRO A 84 6.88 4.45 -2.60
C PRO A 84 7.48 3.43 -3.58
N VAL A 85 8.14 2.40 -3.04
CA VAL A 85 8.56 1.26 -3.85
C VAL A 85 7.34 0.45 -4.28
N VAL A 86 7.26 0.12 -5.57
CA VAL A 86 6.18 -0.70 -6.15
C VAL A 86 6.75 -1.97 -6.75
N CYS A 87 5.88 -2.85 -7.26
CA CYS A 87 6.30 -4.11 -7.89
C CYS A 87 7.13 -5.01 -6.96
N VAL A 88 6.84 -4.93 -5.66
CA VAL A 88 7.38 -5.80 -4.61
C VAL A 88 6.30 -6.78 -4.16
N SER A 89 6.66 -8.06 -4.06
CA SER A 89 5.75 -9.06 -3.54
C SER A 89 5.72 -9.03 -2.01
N TRP A 90 4.78 -9.78 -1.41
CA TRP A 90 4.79 -10.06 0.02
C TRP A 90 6.12 -10.68 0.48
N ASN A 91 6.74 -11.55 -0.33
CA ASN A 91 8.04 -12.14 0.02
C ASN A 91 9.15 -11.10 0.04
N ASP A 92 9.12 -10.15 -0.90
CA ASP A 92 10.10 -9.06 -0.96
C ASP A 92 9.96 -8.13 0.24
N ALA A 93 8.72 -7.78 0.62
CA ALA A 93 8.44 -6.98 1.80
C ALA A 93 8.90 -7.68 3.09
N MET A 94 8.67 -8.98 3.21
CA MET A 94 9.19 -9.77 4.34
C MET A 94 10.72 -9.84 4.35
N ALA A 95 11.36 -10.04 3.20
CA ALA A 95 12.82 -10.04 3.10
C ALA A 95 13.43 -8.70 3.52
N TYR A 96 12.78 -7.59 3.15
CA TYR A 96 13.14 -6.25 3.60
C TYR A 96 13.08 -6.13 5.13
N THR A 97 12.01 -6.58 5.78
CA THR A 97 11.93 -6.53 7.26
C THR A 97 13.00 -7.38 7.94
N VAL A 98 13.32 -8.56 7.40
CA VAL A 98 14.40 -9.43 7.91
C VAL A 98 15.76 -8.73 7.82
N TRP A 99 16.04 -8.08 6.69
CA TRP A 99 17.26 -7.29 6.53
C TRP A 99 17.29 -6.10 7.51
N LEU A 100 16.20 -5.33 7.59
CA LEU A 100 16.12 -4.16 8.46
C LEU A 100 16.35 -4.53 9.93
N ASN A 101 15.84 -5.68 10.39
CA ASN A 101 16.10 -6.20 11.73
C ASN A 101 17.58 -6.51 11.97
N ARG A 102 18.27 -7.05 10.97
CA ARG A 102 19.71 -7.35 11.06
C ARG A 102 20.55 -6.09 11.11
N GLU A 103 20.20 -5.09 10.30
CA GLU A 103 20.95 -3.82 10.24
C GLU A 103 20.76 -2.97 11.50
N THR A 104 19.57 -2.98 12.08
CA THR A 104 19.21 -2.07 13.19
C THR A 104 19.26 -2.73 14.57
N GLY A 105 19.21 -4.06 14.63
CA GLY A 105 19.01 -4.81 15.88
C GLY A 105 17.60 -4.68 16.47
N GLN A 106 16.66 -4.05 15.75
CA GLN A 106 15.27 -3.89 16.18
C GLN A 106 14.38 -5.03 15.67
N SER A 107 13.10 -5.01 16.07
CA SER A 107 12.10 -6.02 15.72
C SER A 107 10.99 -5.44 14.84
N TYR A 108 11.32 -5.14 13.59
CA TYR A 108 10.38 -4.78 12.53
C TYR A 108 9.67 -6.03 11.96
N ARG A 109 8.45 -5.81 11.51
CA ARG A 109 7.60 -6.75 10.76
C ARG A 109 6.57 -5.97 9.95
N LEU A 110 5.90 -6.63 9.02
CA LEU A 110 4.67 -6.08 8.46
C LEU A 110 3.58 -6.00 9.55
N PRO A 111 2.68 -5.00 9.50
CA PRO A 111 1.55 -4.93 10.40
C PRO A 111 0.60 -6.10 10.13
N THR A 112 -0.17 -6.50 11.14
CA THR A 112 -1.38 -7.29 10.89
C THR A 112 -2.42 -6.41 10.20
N GLU A 113 -3.41 -7.01 9.54
CA GLU A 113 -4.50 -6.25 8.92
C GLU A 113 -5.24 -5.38 9.95
N ALA A 114 -5.50 -5.92 11.14
CA ALA A 114 -6.13 -5.16 12.23
C ALA A 114 -5.27 -3.98 12.72
N GLU A 115 -3.95 -4.15 12.79
CA GLU A 115 -3.04 -3.05 13.16
C GLU A 115 -3.01 -1.96 12.08
N TRP A 116 -2.99 -2.37 10.80
CA TRP A 116 -3.00 -1.44 9.68
C TRP A 116 -4.30 -0.63 9.65
N GLU A 117 -5.47 -1.26 9.79
CA GLU A 117 -6.75 -0.54 9.82
C GLU A 117 -6.85 0.37 11.04
N TYR A 118 -6.40 -0.09 12.21
CA TYR A 118 -6.37 0.73 13.43
C TYR A 118 -5.51 1.99 13.25
N ALA A 119 -4.32 1.83 12.65
CA ALA A 119 -3.43 2.92 12.29
C ALA A 119 -4.05 3.87 11.24
N ALA A 120 -4.69 3.33 10.20
CA ALA A 120 -5.32 4.10 9.14
C ALA A 120 -6.46 4.98 9.69
N ARG A 121 -7.30 4.41 10.56
CA ARG A 121 -8.43 5.12 11.19
C ARG A 121 -7.98 6.20 12.18
N ALA A 122 -6.86 6.02 12.88
CA ALA A 122 -6.29 7.00 13.81
C ALA A 122 -7.33 7.67 14.74
N GLY A 123 -8.20 6.84 15.35
CA GLY A 123 -9.26 7.29 16.27
C GLY A 123 -10.57 7.75 15.62
N THR A 124 -10.68 7.73 14.30
CA THR A 124 -11.96 7.96 13.60
C THR A 124 -12.82 6.70 13.55
N THR A 125 -14.12 6.89 13.31
CA THR A 125 -15.12 5.80 13.14
C THR A 125 -15.87 5.91 11.80
N THR A 126 -15.25 6.59 10.85
CA THR A 126 -15.75 6.89 9.51
C THR A 126 -14.96 6.09 8.48
N ALA A 127 -15.53 5.90 7.28
CA ALA A 127 -14.95 5.05 6.23
C ALA A 127 -13.57 5.56 5.78
N ARG A 128 -13.35 6.87 5.87
CA ARG A 128 -12.07 7.53 5.63
C ARG A 128 -11.68 8.33 6.85
N TYR A 129 -10.38 8.48 7.11
CA TYR A 129 -9.90 9.25 8.26
C TYR A 129 -10.14 10.77 8.13
N TRP A 130 -10.50 11.27 6.94
CA TRP A 130 -10.89 12.67 6.72
C TRP A 130 -12.40 12.92 6.83
N GLY A 131 -13.21 11.87 7.03
CA GLY A 131 -14.66 11.99 7.20
C GLY A 131 -15.46 11.24 6.14
N GLN A 132 -16.68 11.71 5.89
CA GLN A 132 -17.66 10.99 5.06
C GLN A 132 -17.62 11.37 3.58
N ASP A 133 -17.20 12.59 3.27
CA ASP A 133 -17.19 13.11 1.90
C ASP A 133 -16.08 12.42 1.07
N PRO A 134 -16.43 11.55 0.12
CA PRO A 134 -15.44 10.88 -0.71
C PRO A 134 -14.64 11.87 -1.56
N ASP A 135 -15.23 12.99 -2.00
CA ASP A 135 -14.58 13.92 -2.92
C ASP A 135 -13.57 14.86 -2.24
N GLN A 136 -13.39 14.73 -0.92
CA GLN A 136 -12.26 15.32 -0.20
C GLN A 136 -10.96 14.51 -0.34
N ALA A 137 -11.01 13.31 -0.95
CA ALA A 137 -9.88 12.39 -1.06
C ALA A 137 -8.59 13.09 -1.55
N CYS A 138 -8.66 13.93 -2.58
CA CYS A 138 -7.47 14.56 -3.18
C CYS A 138 -6.68 15.50 -2.25
N SER A 139 -7.21 15.86 -1.07
CA SER A 139 -6.45 16.57 -0.03
C SER A 139 -5.64 15.65 0.89
N TYR A 140 -5.96 14.36 0.89
CA TYR A 140 -5.54 13.35 1.85
C TYR A 140 -4.90 12.11 1.19
N ALA A 141 -5.15 11.89 -0.10
CA ALA A 141 -4.79 10.68 -0.80
C ALA A 141 -4.55 10.96 -2.29
N ASN A 142 -3.68 10.15 -2.89
CA ASN A 142 -3.60 9.97 -4.34
C ASN A 142 -4.58 8.84 -4.75
N VAL A 143 -5.57 9.14 -5.57
CA VAL A 143 -6.67 8.22 -5.91
C VAL A 143 -7.06 8.34 -7.39
N ALA A 144 -7.95 7.46 -7.86
CA ALA A 144 -8.58 7.67 -9.16
C ALA A 144 -9.45 8.94 -9.11
N ASP A 145 -9.06 9.96 -9.86
CA ASP A 145 -9.60 11.32 -9.76
C ASP A 145 -9.73 11.98 -11.16
N GLN A 146 -9.83 13.31 -11.24
CA GLN A 146 -9.87 14.03 -12.51
C GLN A 146 -8.49 14.26 -13.18
N THR A 147 -7.39 13.79 -12.57
CA THR A 147 -6.04 13.90 -13.14
C THR A 147 -5.97 13.16 -14.48
N LYS A 148 -5.37 13.80 -15.47
CA LYS A 148 -5.20 13.23 -16.82
C LYS A 148 -3.90 12.43 -16.89
N GLY A 149 -4.01 11.22 -17.40
CA GLY A 149 -2.89 10.33 -17.68
C GLY A 149 -2.19 10.63 -19.00
N PRO A 150 -1.22 9.77 -19.36
CA PRO A 150 -0.60 9.78 -20.68
C PRO A 150 -1.65 9.84 -21.79
N GLU A 151 -1.38 10.64 -22.82
CA GLU A 151 -2.27 10.77 -23.99
C GLU A 151 -3.70 11.25 -23.66
N GLY A 152 -3.91 11.87 -22.50
CA GLY A 152 -5.21 12.41 -22.08
C GLY A 152 -6.16 11.36 -21.51
N LEU A 153 -5.65 10.16 -21.17
CA LEU A 153 -6.40 9.13 -20.48
C LEU A 153 -7.04 9.67 -19.19
N GLY A 154 -8.20 9.12 -18.85
CA GLY A 154 -8.92 9.45 -17.62
C GLY A 154 -9.52 8.20 -17.00
N TRP A 155 -9.75 8.27 -15.69
CA TRP A 155 -10.38 7.20 -14.93
C TRP A 155 -11.88 7.12 -15.22
N THR A 156 -12.40 5.88 -15.32
CA THR A 156 -13.83 5.61 -15.51
C THR A 156 -14.60 5.89 -14.23
N GLU A 157 -14.16 5.28 -13.12
CA GLU A 157 -14.65 5.53 -11.77
C GLU A 157 -13.62 6.41 -11.06
N LYS A 158 -14.07 7.56 -10.55
CA LYS A 158 -13.18 8.57 -9.99
C LYS A 158 -13.89 9.47 -9.00
N HIS A 159 -13.11 10.06 -8.12
CA HIS A 159 -13.51 11.17 -7.28
C HIS A 159 -13.64 12.46 -8.10
N GLU A 160 -14.59 13.31 -7.73
CA GLU A 160 -14.81 14.63 -8.34
C GLU A 160 -13.85 15.68 -7.75
N CYS A 161 -12.56 15.32 -7.72
CA CYS A 161 -11.45 16.15 -7.25
C CYS A 161 -10.21 15.94 -8.13
N ASN A 162 -9.13 16.67 -7.85
CA ASN A 162 -7.86 16.54 -8.57
C ASN A 162 -6.67 16.62 -7.60
N ASP A 163 -5.90 15.54 -7.48
CA ASP A 163 -4.69 15.41 -6.68
C ASP A 163 -3.40 15.72 -7.48
N GLY A 164 -3.48 15.66 -8.82
CA GLY A 164 -2.40 15.98 -9.74
C GLY A 164 -1.45 14.82 -10.05
N TYR A 165 -1.76 13.60 -9.63
CA TYR A 165 -0.89 12.42 -9.75
C TYR A 165 -1.59 11.24 -10.44
N TRP A 166 -1.28 11.02 -11.72
CA TRP A 166 -1.77 9.82 -12.44
C TRP A 166 -1.08 8.51 -12.00
N TYR A 167 0.16 8.62 -11.56
CA TYR A 167 1.00 7.55 -11.01
C TYR A 167 1.22 7.82 -9.52
N PRO A 168 1.87 6.92 -8.75
CA PRO A 168 2.20 7.20 -7.36
C PRO A 168 2.87 8.57 -7.17
N ALA A 169 2.47 9.24 -6.10
CA ALA A 169 3.03 10.50 -5.63
C ALA A 169 4.25 10.23 -4.72
N PRO A 170 5.11 11.22 -4.46
CA PRO A 170 6.06 11.14 -3.36
C PRO A 170 5.35 10.82 -2.05
N VAL A 171 5.99 10.03 -1.18
CA VAL A 171 5.43 9.75 0.15
C VAL A 171 5.26 11.03 0.97
N GLY A 172 4.24 11.09 1.81
CA GLY A 172 3.96 12.25 2.65
C GLY A 172 3.50 13.48 1.89
N ARG A 173 3.00 13.31 0.65
CA ARG A 173 2.57 14.44 -0.19
C ARG A 173 1.26 15.06 0.30
N PHE A 174 0.35 14.24 0.83
CA PHE A 174 -0.98 14.64 1.23
C PHE A 174 -1.09 14.86 2.74
N ARG A 175 -2.24 15.32 3.21
CA ARG A 175 -2.46 15.54 4.65
C ARG A 175 -2.50 14.20 5.38
N ALA A 176 -1.63 14.06 6.38
CA ALA A 176 -1.61 12.91 7.27
C ALA A 176 -2.91 12.76 8.08
N ASN A 177 -3.15 11.56 8.60
CA ASN A 177 -4.22 11.31 9.56
C ASN A 177 -3.91 11.89 10.95
N ASN A 178 -4.81 11.69 11.92
CA ASN A 178 -4.68 12.27 13.28
C ASN A 178 -3.43 11.78 14.05
N TRP A 179 -2.81 10.68 13.64
CA TRP A 179 -1.56 10.16 14.23
C TRP A 179 -0.32 10.53 13.41
N GLN A 180 -0.45 11.42 12.43
CA GLN A 180 0.63 11.87 11.55
C GLN A 180 1.19 10.75 10.65
N LEU A 181 0.38 9.74 10.36
CA LEU A 181 0.69 8.72 9.34
C LEU A 181 0.21 9.22 7.97
N ASN A 182 1.05 9.06 6.97
CA ASN A 182 0.79 9.53 5.61
C ASN A 182 0.30 8.38 4.73
N ASP A 183 -0.44 8.71 3.69
CA ASP A 183 -0.78 7.82 2.58
C ASP A 183 -1.49 6.50 2.96
N MET A 184 -1.96 6.37 4.21
CA MET A 184 -2.71 5.21 4.72
C MET A 184 -3.96 4.85 3.90
N LEU A 185 -4.45 5.76 3.06
CA LEU A 185 -5.48 5.52 2.07
C LEU A 185 -5.00 6.15 0.76
N GLY A 186 -4.92 5.36 -0.31
CA GLY A 186 -4.47 5.81 -1.63
C GLY A 186 -2.98 5.53 -1.90
N ASN A 187 -2.44 6.20 -2.91
CA ASN A 187 -1.06 6.08 -3.41
C ASN A 187 -0.69 4.67 -3.92
N VAL A 188 -0.36 3.72 -3.04
CA VAL A 188 -0.15 2.31 -3.39
C VAL A 188 -0.80 1.36 -2.39
N TRP A 189 -1.05 0.11 -2.79
CA TRP A 189 -1.50 -0.92 -1.86
C TRP A 189 -0.37 -1.33 -0.91
N GLU A 190 -0.70 -1.57 0.36
CA GLU A 190 0.25 -1.90 1.42
C GLU A 190 0.09 -3.35 1.90
N TRP A 191 1.20 -4.10 1.95
CA TRP A 191 1.19 -5.49 2.40
C TRP A 191 1.05 -5.62 3.92
N THR A 192 0.13 -6.46 4.37
CA THR A 192 0.02 -6.90 5.77
C THR A 192 0.59 -8.33 5.92
N CYS A 193 0.91 -8.73 7.15
CA CYS A 193 1.36 -10.09 7.42
C CYS A 193 0.20 -11.10 7.60
N SER A 194 -1.04 -10.62 7.61
CA SER A 194 -2.24 -11.45 7.84
C SER A 194 -2.59 -12.28 6.60
N LEU A 195 -3.17 -13.46 6.83
CA LEU A 195 -3.83 -14.19 5.75
C LEU A 195 -5.20 -13.57 5.53
N TYR A 196 -5.59 -13.38 4.27
CA TYR A 196 -6.95 -12.95 3.95
C TYR A 196 -7.98 -13.96 4.45
N ASP A 197 -8.98 -13.45 5.17
CA ASP A 197 -10.11 -14.22 5.68
C ASP A 197 -11.38 -13.40 5.54
N LYS A 198 -12.19 -13.75 4.54
CA LYS A 198 -13.43 -13.03 4.19
C LYS A 198 -14.43 -12.91 5.36
N ASP A 199 -14.35 -13.79 6.36
CA ASP A 199 -15.32 -13.84 7.45
C ASP A 199 -14.79 -13.19 8.74
N TYR A 200 -13.57 -12.63 8.72
CA TYR A 200 -12.84 -12.10 9.87
C TYR A 200 -12.77 -13.09 11.04
N GLY A 201 -12.40 -14.35 10.73
CA GLY A 201 -12.30 -15.45 11.69
C GLY A 201 -11.09 -15.38 12.64
N GLY A 202 -10.34 -14.26 12.65
CA GLY A 202 -9.18 -14.04 13.51
C GLY A 202 -7.83 -14.07 12.80
N ALA A 203 -7.79 -14.23 11.48
CA ALA A 203 -6.56 -14.14 10.69
C ALA A 203 -6.02 -12.71 10.61
N GLU A 204 -6.91 -11.71 10.62
CA GLU A 204 -6.62 -10.28 10.60
C GLU A 204 -5.78 -9.82 11.81
N LYS A 205 -5.79 -10.59 12.90
CA LYS A 205 -5.07 -10.30 14.15
C LYS A 205 -3.68 -10.94 14.25
N LYS A 206 -3.23 -11.72 13.26
CA LYS A 206 -2.00 -12.51 13.38
C LYS A 206 -1.23 -12.59 12.07
N CYS A 207 0.08 -12.49 12.18
CA CYS A 207 0.96 -12.77 11.05
C CYS A 207 0.96 -14.26 10.69
N ILE A 208 1.03 -14.56 9.40
CA ILE A 208 1.30 -15.91 8.93
C ILE A 208 2.69 -16.35 9.41
N LYS A 209 2.77 -17.56 9.96
CA LYS A 209 4.06 -18.19 10.26
C LYS A 209 4.57 -18.82 8.98
N LYS A 210 5.72 -18.36 8.52
CA LYS A 210 6.41 -19.04 7.42
C LYS A 210 6.96 -20.36 7.99
N ASN A 211 6.38 -21.49 7.55
CA ASN A 211 6.92 -22.81 7.82
C ASN A 211 8.21 -23.04 7.03
#